data_AF-A0A971GYD6-F1
#
_entry.id   AF-A0A971GYD6-F1
#
_cell.length_a   1.000
_cell.length_b   1.000
_cell.length_c   1.000
_cell.angle_alpha   90.00
_cell.angle_beta   90.00
_cell.angle_gamma   90.00
#
_symmetry.space_group_name_H-M   'P 1'
#
loop_
_entity.id
_entity.type
_entity.pdbx_description
1 polymer ?
#
loop_
_entity_poly.entity_id
_entity_poly.type
_entity_poly.pdbx_seq_one_letter_code
_entity_poly.pdbx_strand_id
1 'polypeptide(L)'
;ERKGDNVGIILPDASVFIPYSVGEEYVFSDSSIPRAVALANDVSNVDTAMKWIRSSLTYFLENGDVYTIEDVGSRMDVALQSAKIMSMILVSVAAIVFIVSGIGIMNVLFVSVKERTREIGILKALGCSESDILMQFLLESIAISVFGSIAGMLLSIVILPLMKYTEIPVLPSVGGQLAALFFSLLTGTVFGFYPAYRASKEKPIDALNYE
;
A
#
# COMPACT_ATOMS: atom_id res chain seq x y z
N GLU A 1 24.30 -3.14 5.64
CA GLU A 1 24.52 -4.04 4.50
C GLU A 1 23.16 -4.51 3.99
N ARG A 2 22.93 -4.45 2.68
CA ARG A 2 21.66 -4.85 2.08
C ARG A 2 21.66 -6.38 2.00
N LYS A 3 21.14 -7.05 3.03
CA LYS A 3 20.96 -8.50 3.01
C LYS A 3 20.10 -8.86 1.81
N GLY A 4 20.58 -9.79 0.99
CA GLY A 4 19.81 -10.33 -0.13
C GLY A 4 18.52 -10.98 0.39
N ASP A 5 17.42 -10.79 -0.32
CA ASP A 5 16.15 -11.42 0.03
C ASP A 5 16.25 -12.93 -0.21
N ASN A 6 15.66 -13.72 0.67
CA ASN A 6 15.78 -15.18 0.64
C ASN A 6 14.98 -15.75 -0.53
N VAL A 7 15.67 -16.16 -1.60
CA VAL A 7 15.06 -16.96 -2.67
C VAL A 7 15.29 -18.44 -2.34
N GLY A 8 14.41 -19.02 -1.53
CA GLY A 8 14.45 -20.44 -1.15
C GLY A 8 15.40 -20.75 0.01
N ILE A 9 16.19 -21.83 -0.11
CA ILE A 9 17.05 -22.38 0.97
C ILE A 9 18.50 -21.85 0.90
N ILE A 10 18.87 -21.13 -0.15
CA ILE A 10 20.25 -20.68 -0.37
C ILE A 10 20.37 -19.21 0.05
N LEU A 11 21.18 -18.95 1.07
CA LEU A 11 21.61 -17.60 1.44
C LEU A 11 22.68 -17.15 0.42
N PRO A 12 22.39 -16.16 -0.45
CA PRO A 12 23.36 -15.72 -1.46
C PRO A 12 24.66 -15.25 -0.82
N ASP A 13 24.56 -14.61 0.35
CA ASP A 13 25.67 -14.03 1.10
C ASP A 13 26.53 -15.08 1.83
N ALA A 14 26.07 -16.33 1.92
CA ALA A 14 26.77 -17.43 2.62
C ALA A 14 26.96 -18.67 1.72
N SER A 15 26.90 -18.50 0.40
CA SER A 15 27.01 -19.60 -0.57
C SER A 15 28.10 -19.34 -1.61
N VAL A 16 28.76 -20.42 -2.04
CA VAL A 16 29.75 -20.39 -3.13
C VAL A 16 29.26 -21.34 -4.22
N PHE A 17 29.27 -20.86 -5.45
CA PHE A 17 28.88 -21.66 -6.62
C PHE A 17 30.12 -22.31 -7.24
N ILE A 18 30.11 -23.63 -7.30
CA ILE A 18 31.14 -24.43 -7.98
C ILE A 18 30.48 -25.33 -9.03
N PRO A 19 31.16 -25.63 -10.15
CA PRO A 19 30.66 -26.61 -11.11
C PRO A 19 30.46 -27.97 -10.44
N TYR A 20 29.34 -28.64 -10.76
CA TYR A 20 28.96 -29.90 -10.12
C TYR A 20 30.05 -30.97 -10.22
N SER A 21 30.64 -31.15 -11.43
CA SER A 21 31.70 -32.13 -11.67
C SER A 21 32.94 -31.91 -10.79
N VAL A 22 33.30 -30.66 -10.51
CA VAL A 22 34.44 -30.31 -9.65
C VAL A 22 34.12 -30.57 -8.19
N GLY A 23 32.90 -30.26 -7.76
CA GLY A 23 32.44 -30.53 -6.38
C GLY A 23 32.36 -32.01 -6.07
N GLU A 24 31.88 -32.82 -7.02
CA GLU A 24 31.79 -34.27 -6.89
C GLU A 24 33.18 -34.91 -6.76
N GLU A 25 34.11 -34.58 -7.67
CA GLU A 25 35.44 -35.19 -7.73
C GLU A 25 36.36 -34.75 -6.57
N TYR A 26 36.32 -33.48 -6.16
CA TYR A 26 37.34 -32.92 -5.26
C TYR A 26 36.83 -32.51 -3.87
N VAL A 27 35.51 -32.35 -3.66
CA VAL A 27 34.98 -31.75 -2.43
C VAL A 27 34.09 -32.72 -1.65
N PHE A 28 33.16 -33.41 -2.33
CA PHE A 28 32.08 -34.15 -1.65
C PHE A 28 32.18 -35.67 -1.76
N SER A 29 33.05 -36.20 -2.64
CA SER A 29 33.58 -37.55 -2.81
C SER A 29 32.65 -38.79 -2.77
N ASP A 30 31.49 -38.78 -2.08
CA ASP A 30 30.45 -39.83 -2.17
C ASP A 30 29.16 -39.58 -1.34
N SER A 31 29.08 -38.55 -0.47
CA SER A 31 27.96 -38.40 0.49
C SER A 31 26.96 -37.27 0.17
N SER A 32 27.04 -36.69 -1.04
CA SER A 32 26.16 -35.59 -1.44
C SER A 32 24.83 -36.10 -1.98
N ILE A 33 23.71 -35.61 -1.43
CA ILE A 33 22.38 -35.85 -1.99
C ILE A 33 22.19 -34.88 -3.16
N PRO A 34 22.19 -35.35 -4.43
CA PRO A 34 22.05 -34.46 -5.57
C PRO A 34 20.66 -33.83 -5.57
N ARG A 35 20.61 -32.51 -5.79
CA ARG A 35 19.37 -31.76 -5.98
C ARG A 35 19.34 -31.23 -7.40
N ALA A 36 18.32 -31.61 -8.16
CA ALA A 36 18.03 -31.02 -9.47
C ALA A 36 16.95 -29.96 -9.34
N VAL A 37 17.11 -28.84 -10.05
CA VAL A 37 16.09 -27.79 -10.16
C VAL A 37 15.59 -27.77 -11.60
N ALA A 38 14.30 -27.99 -11.79
CA ALA A 38 13.65 -27.86 -13.09
C ALA A 38 12.86 -26.55 -13.13
N LEU A 39 13.00 -25.80 -14.23
CA LEU A 39 12.26 -24.56 -14.45
C LEU A 39 11.11 -24.85 -15.42
N ALA A 40 9.88 -24.55 -14.99
CA ALA A 40 8.74 -24.55 -15.89
C ALA A 40 8.65 -23.20 -16.63
N ASN A 41 8.25 -23.23 -17.90
CA ASN A 41 8.06 -22.00 -18.68
C ASN A 41 6.87 -21.15 -18.21
N ASP A 42 5.90 -21.77 -17.55
CA ASP A 42 4.69 -21.12 -17.03
C ASP A 42 4.27 -21.77 -15.69
N VAL A 43 3.74 -20.95 -14.79
CA VAL A 43 3.22 -21.35 -13.47
C VAL A 43 2.05 -22.32 -13.62
N SER A 44 1.20 -22.16 -14.64
CA SER A 44 0.07 -23.06 -14.88
C SER A 44 0.48 -24.51 -15.16
N ASN A 45 1.70 -24.71 -15.66
CA ASN A 45 2.20 -26.00 -16.11
C ASN A 45 3.02 -26.72 -15.04
N VAL A 46 3.26 -26.08 -13.88
CA VAL A 46 4.08 -26.65 -12.80
C VAL A 46 3.49 -27.95 -12.28
N ASP A 47 2.17 -28.01 -12.01
CA ASP A 47 1.53 -29.25 -11.52
C ASP A 47 1.63 -30.40 -12.54
N THR A 48 1.49 -30.09 -13.83
CA THR A 48 1.60 -31.10 -14.91
C THR A 48 3.05 -31.59 -15.06
N ALA A 49 4.01 -30.66 -15.05
CA ALA A 49 5.44 -30.99 -15.11
C ALA A 49 5.87 -31.82 -13.90
N MET A 50 5.40 -31.46 -12.70
CA MET A 50 5.65 -32.20 -11.46
C MET A 50 5.11 -33.63 -11.53
N LYS A 51 3.90 -33.83 -12.03
CA LYS A 51 3.32 -35.16 -12.26
C LYS A 51 4.14 -35.99 -13.23
N TRP A 52 4.60 -35.40 -14.33
CA TRP A 52 5.42 -36.07 -15.33
C TRP A 52 6.83 -36.44 -14.80
N ILE A 53 7.47 -35.53 -14.06
CA ILE A 53 8.76 -35.80 -13.41
C ILE A 53 8.59 -36.94 -12.39
N ARG A 54 7.51 -36.91 -11.59
CA ARG A 54 7.20 -37.97 -10.62
C ARG A 54 7.00 -39.32 -11.29
N SER A 55 6.24 -39.39 -12.38
CA SER A 55 6.04 -40.66 -13.09
C SER A 55 7.34 -41.19 -13.69
N SER A 56 8.16 -40.30 -14.26
CA SER A 56 9.44 -40.65 -14.88
C SER A 56 10.43 -41.16 -13.83
N LEU A 57 10.59 -40.45 -12.71
CA LEU A 57 11.47 -40.86 -11.61
C LEU A 57 11.01 -42.16 -10.96
N THR A 58 9.70 -42.36 -10.78
CA THR A 58 9.16 -43.63 -10.24
C THR A 58 9.48 -44.80 -11.17
N TYR A 59 9.42 -44.59 -12.49
CA TYR A 59 9.76 -45.63 -13.47
C TYR A 59 11.24 -45.99 -13.42
N PHE A 60 12.15 -45.01 -13.35
CA PHE A 60 13.60 -45.27 -13.38
C PHE A 60 14.18 -45.75 -12.05
N LEU A 61 13.62 -45.34 -10.92
CA LEU A 61 14.17 -45.64 -9.58
C LEU A 61 13.49 -46.83 -8.90
N GLU A 62 12.46 -47.41 -9.52
CA GLU A 62 11.66 -48.58 -9.07
C GLU A 62 11.06 -48.49 -7.64
N ASN A 63 11.31 -47.41 -6.91
CA ASN A 63 10.86 -47.14 -5.54
C ASN A 63 10.50 -45.67 -5.37
N GLY A 64 9.31 -45.41 -4.83
CA GLY A 64 8.76 -44.05 -4.65
C GLY A 64 9.34 -43.26 -3.47
N ASP A 65 10.10 -43.91 -2.58
CA ASP A 65 10.56 -43.32 -1.31
C ASP A 65 12.01 -42.79 -1.36
N VAL A 66 12.71 -42.95 -2.49
CA VAL A 66 14.13 -42.58 -2.63
C VAL A 66 14.30 -41.10 -3.05
N TYR A 67 13.23 -40.42 -3.44
CA TYR A 67 13.28 -39.05 -3.94
C TYR A 67 12.15 -38.19 -3.36
N THR A 68 12.45 -36.91 -3.10
CA THR A 68 11.47 -35.91 -2.68
C THR A 68 11.36 -34.87 -3.78
N ILE A 69 10.14 -34.63 -4.27
CA ILE A 69 9.87 -33.53 -5.20
C ILE A 69 9.14 -32.44 -4.42
N GLU A 70 9.78 -31.28 -4.31
CA GLU A 70 9.19 -30.09 -3.71
C GLU A 70 8.78 -29.11 -4.80
N ASP A 71 7.55 -28.62 -4.73
CA ASP A 71 7.09 -27.52 -5.58
C ASP A 71 7.40 -26.18 -4.91
N VAL A 72 8.31 -25.43 -5.52
CA VAL A 72 8.67 -24.07 -5.09
C VAL A 72 7.68 -23.03 -5.64
N GLY A 73 7.00 -23.34 -6.75
CA GLY A 73 6.02 -22.47 -7.40
C GLY A 73 4.77 -22.27 -6.55
N SER A 74 4.15 -23.33 -6.04
CA SER A 74 2.98 -23.20 -5.15
C SER A 74 3.27 -22.42 -3.87
N ARG A 75 4.50 -22.48 -3.31
CA ARG A 75 4.89 -21.63 -2.18
C ARG A 75 4.90 -20.14 -2.56
N MET A 76 5.37 -19.81 -3.76
CA MET A 76 5.33 -18.44 -4.29
C MET A 76 3.89 -17.97 -4.49
N ASP A 77 3.03 -18.81 -5.06
CA ASP A 77 1.61 -18.47 -5.27
C ASP A 77 0.87 -18.22 -3.95
N VAL A 78 1.12 -19.06 -2.94
CA VAL A 78 0.57 -18.88 -1.59
C VAL A 78 1.09 -17.58 -0.95
N ALA A 79 2.37 -17.23 -1.15
CA ALA A 79 2.94 -15.98 -0.67
C ALA A 79 2.33 -14.76 -1.37
N LEU A 80 2.15 -14.80 -2.69
CA LEU A 80 1.49 -13.75 -3.48
C LEU A 80 0.02 -13.60 -3.10
N GLN A 81 -0.69 -14.70 -2.89
CA GLN A 81 -2.07 -14.70 -2.44
C GLN A 81 -2.19 -14.08 -1.03
N SER A 82 -1.28 -14.44 -0.12
CA SER A 82 -1.21 -13.85 1.22
C SER A 82 -0.93 -12.35 1.16
N ALA A 83 0.02 -11.91 0.34
CA ALA A 83 0.31 -10.49 0.11
C ALA A 83 -0.90 -9.74 -0.46
N LYS A 84 -1.65 -10.35 -1.38
CA LYS A 84 -2.88 -9.79 -1.94
C LYS A 84 -3.97 -9.63 -0.88
N ILE A 85 -4.15 -10.60 0.02
CA ILE A 85 -5.09 -10.52 1.13
C ILE A 85 -4.69 -9.40 2.10
N MET A 86 -3.40 -9.33 2.47
CA MET A 86 -2.88 -8.24 3.32
C MET A 86 -3.11 -6.87 2.69
N SER A 87 -2.85 -6.74 1.38
CA SER A 87 -3.13 -5.52 0.63
C SER A 87 -4.62 -5.16 0.66
N MET A 88 -5.51 -6.13 0.48
CA MET A 88 -6.97 -5.92 0.53
C MET A 88 -7.44 -5.44 1.92
N ILE A 89 -6.85 -5.98 3.00
CA ILE A 89 -7.13 -5.52 4.37
C ILE A 89 -6.67 -4.07 4.54
N LEU A 90 -5.47 -3.73 4.07
CA LEU A 90 -4.94 -2.36 4.16
C LEU A 90 -5.82 -1.37 3.39
N VAL A 91 -6.27 -1.72 2.18
CA VAL A 91 -7.20 -0.88 1.39
C VAL A 91 -8.54 -0.74 2.12
N SER A 92 -9.05 -1.80 2.74
CA SER A 92 -10.31 -1.76 3.50
C SER A 92 -10.20 -0.84 4.72
N VAL A 93 -9.11 -0.94 5.48
CA VAL A 93 -8.83 -0.05 6.62
C VAL A 93 -8.64 1.39 6.13
N ALA A 94 -7.94 1.60 5.02
CA ALA A 94 -7.77 2.92 4.42
C ALA A 94 -9.12 3.57 4.04
N ALA A 95 -10.07 2.80 3.50
CA ALA A 95 -11.41 3.29 3.19
C ALA A 95 -12.19 3.71 4.45
N ILE A 96 -12.08 2.95 5.55
CA ILE A 96 -12.70 3.32 6.83
C ILE A 96 -12.08 4.61 7.37
N VAL A 97 -10.75 4.70 7.38
CA VAL A 97 -10.02 5.90 7.84
C VAL A 97 -10.35 7.12 6.98
N PHE A 98 -10.52 6.94 5.66
CA PHE A 98 -10.95 7.99 4.74
C PHE A 98 -12.31 8.57 5.14
N ILE A 99 -13.29 7.71 5.45
CA ILE A 99 -14.63 8.16 5.87
C ILE A 99 -14.55 8.89 7.21
N VAL A 100 -13.85 8.32 8.20
CA VAL A 100 -13.71 8.92 9.54
C VAL A 100 -12.99 10.28 9.46
N SER A 101 -11.92 10.36 8.68
CA SER A 101 -11.19 11.60 8.42
C SER A 101 -12.08 12.64 7.74
N GLY A 102 -12.86 12.22 6.74
CA GLY A 102 -13.79 13.08 6.03
C GLY A 102 -14.86 13.70 6.93
N ILE A 103 -15.44 12.92 7.84
CA ILE A 103 -16.40 13.42 8.84
C ILE A 103 -15.74 14.47 9.73
N GLY A 104 -14.48 14.26 10.12
CA GLY A 104 -13.70 15.22 10.90
C GLY A 104 -13.52 16.56 10.18
N ILE A 105 -13.07 16.52 8.91
CA ILE A 105 -12.89 17.72 8.08
C ILE A 105 -14.22 18.45 7.92
N MET A 106 -15.29 17.71 7.60
CA MET A 106 -16.63 18.27 7.45
C MET A 106 -17.10 18.97 8.73
N ASN A 107 -16.88 18.40 9.90
CA ASN A 107 -17.30 18.98 11.17
C ASN A 107 -16.53 20.28 11.49
N VAL A 108 -15.21 20.29 11.29
CA VAL A 108 -14.40 21.49 11.50
C VAL A 108 -14.87 22.61 10.57
N LEU A 109 -15.05 22.32 9.27
CA LEU A 109 -15.51 23.33 8.31
C LEU A 109 -16.93 23.82 8.64
N PHE A 110 -17.79 22.93 9.10
CA PHE A 110 -19.16 23.26 9.49
C PHE A 110 -19.21 24.25 10.68
N VAL A 111 -18.35 24.03 11.68
CA VAL A 111 -18.22 24.95 12.81
C VAL A 111 -17.63 26.28 12.35
N SER A 112 -16.57 26.27 11.53
CA SER A 112 -15.95 27.51 11.03
C SER A 112 -16.91 28.37 10.19
N VAL A 113 -17.77 27.74 9.38
CA VAL A 113 -18.82 28.45 8.62
C VAL A 113 -19.82 29.12 9.58
N LYS A 114 -20.21 28.44 10.66
CA LYS A 114 -21.14 28.98 11.65
C LYS A 114 -20.55 30.13 12.48
N GLU A 115 -19.26 30.09 12.78
CA GLU A 115 -18.59 31.19 13.47
C GLU A 115 -18.52 32.44 12.58
N ARG A 116 -18.36 32.25 11.27
CA ARG A 116 -18.25 33.32 10.28
C ARG A 116 -19.56 33.67 9.56
N THR A 117 -20.72 33.17 10.02
CA THR A 117 -22.00 33.35 9.29
C THR A 117 -22.36 34.82 9.06
N ARG A 118 -22.10 35.69 10.04
CA ARG A 118 -22.38 37.13 9.95
C ARG A 118 -21.53 37.82 8.89
N GLU A 119 -20.26 37.43 8.75
CA GLU A 119 -19.36 37.95 7.71
C GLU A 119 -19.85 37.55 6.30
N ILE A 120 -20.26 36.29 6.14
CA ILE A 120 -20.83 35.76 4.89
C ILE A 120 -22.10 36.54 4.51
N GLY A 121 -22.97 36.84 5.49
CA GLY A 121 -24.19 37.62 5.28
C GLY A 121 -23.92 39.03 4.76
N ILE A 122 -22.91 39.71 5.31
CA ILE A 122 -22.49 41.05 4.87
C ILE A 122 -21.93 41.00 3.44
N LEU A 123 -21.08 40.01 3.13
CA LEU A 123 -20.52 39.84 1.78
C LEU A 123 -21.60 39.58 0.72
N LYS A 124 -22.59 38.73 1.02
CA LYS A 124 -23.72 38.50 0.11
C LYS A 124 -24.59 39.75 -0.07
N ALA A 125 -24.81 40.53 0.99
CA ALA A 125 -25.56 41.79 0.89
C ALA A 125 -24.84 42.85 0.04
N LEU A 126 -23.50 42.79 -0.04
CA LEU A 126 -22.67 43.62 -0.93
C LEU A 126 -22.61 43.10 -2.38
N GLY A 127 -23.24 41.96 -2.67
CA GLY A 127 -23.34 41.41 -4.04
C GLY A 127 -22.33 40.32 -4.39
N CYS A 128 -21.65 39.71 -3.40
CA CYS A 128 -20.76 38.58 -3.64
C CYS A 128 -21.57 37.35 -4.11
N SER A 129 -21.09 36.63 -5.13
CA SER A 129 -21.83 35.50 -5.69
C SER A 129 -21.76 34.27 -4.76
N GLU A 130 -22.75 33.38 -4.84
CA GLU A 130 -22.71 32.10 -4.10
C GLU A 130 -21.46 31.28 -4.48
N SER A 131 -21.03 31.37 -5.74
CA SER A 131 -19.85 30.69 -6.26
C SER A 131 -18.55 31.19 -5.64
N ASP A 132 -18.42 32.49 -5.37
CA ASP A 132 -17.21 33.05 -4.74
C ASP A 132 -17.04 32.52 -3.33
N ILE A 133 -18.14 32.47 -2.57
CA ILE A 133 -18.16 31.97 -1.19
C ILE A 133 -17.90 30.46 -1.17
N LEU A 134 -18.50 29.71 -2.09
CA LEU A 134 -18.22 28.28 -2.25
C LEU A 134 -16.73 28.03 -2.49
N MET A 135 -16.13 28.77 -3.43
CA MET A 135 -14.73 28.62 -3.81
C MET A 135 -13.77 28.97 -2.66
N GLN A 136 -14.10 29.99 -1.87
CA GLN A 136 -13.32 30.38 -0.69
C GLN A 136 -13.26 29.25 0.35
N PHE A 137 -14.43 28.71 0.74
CA PHE A 137 -14.48 27.63 1.74
C PHE A 137 -13.89 26.32 1.21
N LEU A 138 -14.04 26.03 -0.08
CA LEU A 138 -13.43 24.87 -0.71
C LEU A 138 -11.90 24.99 -0.71
N LEU A 139 -11.36 26.16 -1.05
CA LEU A 139 -9.92 26.43 -0.98
C LEU A 139 -9.38 26.36 0.45
N GLU A 140 -10.14 26.82 1.45
CA GLU A 140 -9.77 26.67 2.87
C GLU A 140 -9.66 25.18 3.25
N SER A 141 -10.62 24.35 2.83
CA SER A 141 -10.59 22.91 3.06
C SER A 141 -9.42 22.20 2.35
N ILE A 142 -9.16 22.58 1.09
CA ILE A 142 -8.02 22.05 0.33
C ILE A 142 -6.70 22.47 0.97
N ALA A 143 -6.56 23.72 1.39
CA ALA A 143 -5.36 24.21 2.06
C ALA A 143 -5.08 23.43 3.33
N ILE A 144 -6.06 23.26 4.23
CA ILE A 144 -5.93 22.47 5.45
C ILE A 144 -5.49 21.03 5.13
N SER A 145 -6.08 20.43 4.09
CA SER A 145 -5.75 19.07 3.66
C SER A 145 -4.29 18.98 3.17
N VAL A 146 -3.86 19.89 2.30
CA VAL A 146 -2.49 19.95 1.79
C VAL A 146 -1.47 20.17 2.91
N PHE A 147 -1.75 21.08 3.85
CA PHE A 147 -0.90 21.30 5.02
C PHE A 147 -0.80 20.03 5.88
N GLY A 148 -1.92 19.34 6.12
CA GLY A 148 -1.95 18.07 6.83
C GLY A 148 -1.14 16.99 6.11
N SER A 149 -1.23 16.91 4.77
CA SER A 149 -0.46 15.96 3.97
C SER A 149 1.05 16.21 4.05
N ILE A 150 1.48 17.47 3.90
CA ILE A 150 2.89 17.85 4.02
C ILE A 150 3.42 17.53 5.43
N ALA A 151 2.65 17.88 6.47
CA ALA A 151 3.02 17.56 7.85
C ALA A 151 3.13 16.05 8.07
N GLY A 152 2.17 15.27 7.56
CA GLY A 152 2.20 13.81 7.62
C GLY A 152 3.38 13.19 6.86
N MET A 153 3.75 13.73 5.70
CA MET A 153 4.93 13.31 4.95
C MET A 153 6.23 13.55 5.73
N LEU A 154 6.37 14.73 6.33
CA LEU A 154 7.52 15.04 7.17
C LEU A 154 7.60 14.09 8.37
N LEU A 155 6.45 13.84 9.02
CA LEU A 155 6.37 12.89 10.13
C LEU A 155 6.78 11.46 9.71
N SER A 156 6.34 11.04 8.53
CA SER A 156 6.69 9.72 7.96
C SER A 156 8.20 9.57 7.79
N ILE A 157 8.89 10.60 7.29
CA ILE A 157 10.36 10.58 7.13
C ILE A 157 11.07 10.42 8.47
N VAL A 158 10.56 11.05 9.53
CA VAL A 158 11.12 10.94 10.89
C VAL A 158 10.89 9.55 11.49
N ILE A 159 9.82 8.86 11.11
CA ILE A 159 9.47 7.51 11.60
C ILE A 159 10.24 6.40 10.88
N LEU A 160 10.59 6.58 9.60
CA LEU A 160 11.38 5.60 8.83
C LEU A 160 12.63 5.05 9.54
N PRO A 161 13.50 5.86 10.19
CA PRO A 161 14.66 5.33 10.90
C PRO A 161 14.29 4.47 12.13
N LEU A 162 13.15 4.74 12.78
CA LEU A 162 12.66 3.93 13.92
C LEU A 162 12.20 2.55 13.46
N MET A 163 11.80 2.39 12.19
CA MET A 163 11.40 1.09 11.65
C MET A 163 12.57 0.10 11.46
N LYS A 164 13.82 0.55 11.61
CA LYS A 164 14.97 -0.37 11.64
C LYS A 164 14.90 -1.37 12.79
N TYR A 165 14.19 -1.05 13.86
CA TYR A 165 14.01 -1.94 15.01
C TYR A 165 12.96 -3.04 14.80
N THR A 166 12.14 -2.94 13.75
CA THR A 166 10.98 -3.83 13.56
C THR A 166 11.22 -5.02 12.63
N GLU A 167 12.46 -5.29 12.21
CA GLU A 167 12.87 -6.36 11.24
C GLU A 167 12.13 -6.36 9.88
N ILE A 168 11.12 -5.50 9.70
CA ILE A 168 10.35 -5.35 8.46
C ILE A 168 11.11 -4.38 7.52
N PRO A 169 11.48 -4.81 6.31
CA PRO A 169 12.11 -3.93 5.34
C PRO A 169 11.08 -2.90 4.82
N VAL A 170 11.33 -1.62 5.09
CA VAL A 170 10.49 -0.52 4.58
C VAL A 170 11.28 0.27 3.54
N LEU A 171 10.77 0.28 2.30
CA LEU A 171 11.34 1.07 1.23
C LEU A 171 10.45 2.30 0.98
N PRO A 172 11.01 3.52 1.06
CA PRO A 172 10.27 4.72 0.69
C PRO A 172 9.97 4.68 -0.81
N SER A 173 8.68 4.78 -1.16
CA SER A 173 8.21 4.83 -2.54
C SER A 173 7.69 6.22 -2.89
N VAL A 174 8.26 6.82 -3.95
CA VAL A 174 7.80 8.11 -4.49
C VAL A 174 6.35 8.00 -4.98
N GLY A 175 5.98 6.86 -5.57
CA GLY A 175 4.60 6.61 -5.99
C GLY A 175 3.61 6.60 -4.82
N GLY A 176 4.02 6.04 -3.67
CA GLY A 176 3.21 6.05 -2.45
C GLY A 176 3.01 7.45 -1.89
N GLN A 177 4.05 8.29 -1.93
CA GLN A 177 3.96 9.70 -1.52
C GLN A 177 3.01 10.50 -2.42
N LEU A 178 3.12 10.38 -3.74
CA LEU A 178 2.21 11.04 -4.68
C LEU A 178 0.76 10.57 -4.51
N ALA A 179 0.55 9.27 -4.30
CA ALA A 179 -0.78 8.73 -4.01
C ALA A 179 -1.36 9.32 -2.73
N ALA A 180 -0.56 9.51 -1.67
CA ALA A 180 -1.00 10.13 -0.42
C ALA A 180 -1.40 11.60 -0.60
N LEU A 181 -0.65 12.38 -1.39
CA LEU A 181 -1.02 13.76 -1.73
C LEU A 181 -2.33 13.82 -2.51
N PHE A 182 -2.47 12.96 -3.53
CA PHE A 182 -3.70 12.88 -4.32
C PHE A 182 -4.90 12.51 -3.44
N PHE A 183 -4.73 11.53 -2.54
CA PHE A 183 -5.78 11.10 -1.63
C PHE A 183 -6.19 12.21 -0.66
N SER A 184 -5.23 13.02 -0.20
CA SER A 184 -5.50 14.17 0.66
C SER A 184 -6.23 15.31 -0.06
N LEU A 185 -5.89 15.59 -1.32
CA LEU A 185 -6.64 16.54 -2.15
C LEU A 185 -8.08 16.05 -2.38
N LEU A 186 -8.25 14.75 -2.62
CA LEU A 186 -9.54 14.12 -2.82
C LEU A 186 -10.41 14.18 -1.55
N THR A 187 -9.87 13.85 -0.37
CA THR A 187 -10.61 13.98 0.90
C THR A 187 -11.06 15.42 1.15
N GLY A 188 -10.14 16.38 1.06
CA GLY A 188 -10.44 17.79 1.29
C GLY A 188 -11.51 18.33 0.35
N THR A 189 -11.44 17.97 -0.93
CA THR A 189 -12.42 18.40 -1.92
C THR A 189 -13.78 17.77 -1.67
N VAL A 190 -13.86 16.45 -1.50
CA VAL A 190 -15.14 15.72 -1.36
C VAL A 190 -15.87 16.12 -0.08
N PHE A 191 -15.17 16.14 1.06
CA PHE A 191 -15.80 16.42 2.36
C PHE A 191 -15.92 17.92 2.66
N GLY A 192 -15.10 18.77 2.04
CA GLY A 192 -15.22 20.22 2.11
C GLY A 192 -16.35 20.78 1.25
N PHE A 193 -16.72 20.10 0.15
CA PHE A 193 -17.74 20.57 -0.79
C PHE A 193 -19.11 20.76 -0.14
N TYR A 194 -19.60 19.79 0.64
CA TYR A 194 -20.93 19.88 1.26
C TYR A 194 -21.10 21.07 2.21
N PRO A 195 -20.22 21.29 3.22
CA PRO A 195 -20.34 22.46 4.09
C PRO A 195 -20.11 23.78 3.33
N ALA A 196 -19.19 23.84 2.37
CA ALA A 196 -18.98 25.01 1.53
C ALA A 196 -20.23 25.37 0.70
N TYR A 197 -20.89 24.35 0.12
CA TYR A 197 -22.15 24.52 -0.61
C TYR A 197 -23.27 25.01 0.30
N ARG A 198 -23.37 24.45 1.51
CA ARG A 198 -24.36 24.92 2.48
C ARG A 198 -24.11 26.40 2.85
N ALA A 199 -22.87 26.79 3.11
CA ALA A 199 -22.49 28.19 3.38
C ALA A 199 -22.88 29.13 2.22
N SER A 200 -22.62 28.69 0.98
CA SER A 200 -22.96 29.45 -0.22
C SER A 200 -24.47 29.70 -0.39
N LYS A 201 -25.33 28.89 0.24
CA LYS A 201 -26.79 29.02 0.18
C LYS A 201 -27.47 29.69 1.37
N GLU A 202 -26.71 30.10 2.39
CA GLU A 202 -27.27 30.82 3.54
C GLU A 202 -27.87 32.17 3.11
N LYS A 203 -29.11 32.47 3.54
CA LYS A 203 -29.81 33.69 3.15
C LYS A 203 -29.27 34.91 3.93
N PRO A 204 -29.12 36.09 3.28
CA PRO A 204 -28.58 37.28 3.95
C PRO A 204 -29.40 37.70 5.18
N ILE A 205 -30.73 37.57 5.10
CA ILE A 205 -31.64 37.98 6.18
C ILE A 205 -31.52 37.09 7.42
N ASP A 206 -31.26 35.79 7.22
CA ASP A 206 -31.08 34.82 8.30
C ASP A 206 -29.67 34.97 8.91
N ALA A 207 -28.67 35.35 8.12
CA ALA A 207 -27.31 35.59 8.56
C ALA A 207 -27.13 36.88 9.40
N LEU A 208 -27.97 37.91 9.20
CA LEU A 208 -27.95 39.15 9.98
C LEU A 208 -28.79 39.10 11.26
N ASN A 209 -29.79 38.23 11.32
CA ASN A 209 -30.64 38.01 12.51
C ASN A 209 -30.08 36.93 13.46
N TYR A 210 -28.91 36.36 13.14
CA TYR A 210 -28.26 35.37 13.98
C TYR A 210 -27.56 36.08 15.16
N GLU A 211 -28.19 36.05 16.33
CA GLU A 211 -27.52 36.19 17.64
C GLU A 211 -26.94 34.84 18.08
#